data_AF-A0AAV0N1B7-F1
#
_entry.id   AF-A0AAV0N1B7-F1
#
_cell.length_a   1.000
_cell.length_b   1.000
_cell.length_c   1.000
_cell.angle_alpha   90.00
_cell.angle_beta   90.00
_cell.angle_gamma   90.00
#
_symmetry.space_group_name_H-M   'P 1'
#
loop_
_entity.id
_entity.type
_entity.pdbx_description
1 polymer ?
#
loop_
_entity_poly.entity_id
_entity_poly.type
_entity_poly.pdbx_seq_one_letter_code
_entity_poly.pdbx_strand_id
1 'polypeptide(L)'
;MEILSHASTGAFLSHCGWNSVLESLSEGVPIVAWPLAAEQGFNAKMLVEEMRVAVEMEGFETAEVKRAVEKAMGVEMRRKAAAVAEDLRTAVRDDDGEGEKGSSVRGINEFLDMVLGKNNCR
;
A
#
# COMPACT_ATOMS: atom_id res chain seq x y z
N MET A 1 -2.41 2.11 13.81
CA MET A 1 -3.18 2.54 12.62
C MET A 1 -4.67 2.69 12.93
N GLU A 2 -5.04 3.38 14.01
CA GLU A 2 -6.44 3.35 14.51
C GLU A 2 -7.47 3.98 13.55
N ILE A 3 -7.05 4.96 12.74
CA ILE A 3 -7.94 5.62 11.77
C ILE A 3 -8.08 4.77 10.50
N LEU A 4 -6.97 4.29 9.93
CA LEU A 4 -6.99 3.56 8.66
C LEU A 4 -7.60 2.16 8.80
N SER A 5 -7.47 1.52 9.97
CA SER A 5 -8.11 0.22 10.23
C SER A 5 -9.60 0.32 10.58
N HIS A 6 -10.13 1.54 10.74
CA HIS A 6 -11.52 1.73 11.09
C HIS A 6 -12.44 1.45 9.89
N ALA A 7 -13.47 0.61 10.08
CA ALA A 7 -14.37 0.17 9.00
C ALA A 7 -15.12 1.31 8.26
N SER A 8 -15.25 2.48 8.89
CA SER A 8 -15.86 3.67 8.26
C SER A 8 -14.90 4.48 7.38
N THR A 9 -13.61 4.17 7.38
CA THR A 9 -12.61 4.88 6.58
C THR A 9 -12.73 4.45 5.12
N GLY A 10 -13.10 5.38 4.24
CA GLY A 10 -13.45 5.08 2.86
C GLY A 10 -12.39 5.41 1.80
N ALA A 11 -11.48 6.32 2.12
CA ALA A 11 -10.35 6.77 1.31
C ALA A 11 -9.39 7.58 2.20
N PHE A 12 -8.13 7.73 1.78
CA PHE A 12 -7.11 8.48 2.50
C PHE A 12 -6.45 9.53 1.61
N LEU A 13 -6.60 10.81 1.94
CA LEU A 13 -5.84 11.88 1.31
C LEU A 13 -4.43 11.88 1.87
N SER A 14 -3.44 11.64 1.01
CA SER A 14 -2.05 11.48 1.42
C SER A 14 -1.09 12.21 0.49
N HIS A 15 0.02 12.64 1.06
CA HIS A 15 1.14 13.16 0.29
C HIS A 15 1.96 12.07 -0.41
N CYS A 16 1.54 10.80 -0.33
CA CYS A 16 2.19 9.66 -0.99
C CYS A 16 3.62 9.37 -0.49
N GLY A 17 3.94 9.70 0.76
CA GLY A 17 5.13 9.17 1.42
C GLY A 17 5.00 7.66 1.63
N TRP A 18 6.08 6.90 1.41
CA TRP A 18 6.00 5.44 1.29
C TRP A 18 5.41 4.73 2.53
N ASN A 19 5.71 5.23 3.74
CA ASN A 19 5.12 4.69 4.96
C ASN A 19 3.60 4.84 4.99
N SER A 20 3.08 6.03 4.69
CA SER A 20 1.64 6.28 4.64
C SER A 20 0.95 5.49 3.54
N VAL A 21 1.65 5.23 2.43
CA VAL A 21 1.16 4.35 1.36
C VAL A 21 1.00 2.92 1.87
N LEU A 22 2.02 2.38 2.54
CA LEU A 22 1.96 1.02 3.12
C LEU A 22 0.89 0.89 4.21
N GLU A 23 0.74 1.88 5.08
CA GLU A 23 -0.33 1.91 6.10
C GLU A 23 -1.72 1.92 5.44
N SER A 24 -1.92 2.72 4.40
CA SER A 24 -3.21 2.78 3.69
C SER A 24 -3.55 1.46 3.00
N LEU A 25 -2.60 0.93 2.24
CA LEU A 25 -2.84 -0.24 1.39
C LEU A 25 -2.89 -1.54 2.20
N SER A 26 -2.20 -1.65 3.33
CA SER A 26 -2.33 -2.80 4.23
C SER A 26 -3.72 -2.92 4.86
N GLU A 27 -4.42 -1.80 5.04
CA GLU A 27 -5.84 -1.76 5.47
C GLU A 27 -6.82 -1.78 4.30
N GLY A 28 -6.33 -1.82 3.05
CA GLY A 28 -7.18 -1.81 1.86
C GLY A 28 -7.90 -0.48 1.63
N VAL A 29 -7.35 0.63 2.16
CA VAL A 29 -7.88 1.97 1.98
C VAL A 29 -7.26 2.61 0.74
N PRO A 30 -8.06 3.02 -0.26
CA PRO A 30 -7.54 3.68 -1.46
C PRO A 30 -7.12 5.12 -1.19
N ILE A 31 -6.26 5.67 -2.05
CA ILE A 31 -5.56 6.93 -1.79
C ILE A 31 -6.07 8.06 -2.71
N VAL A 32 -6.31 9.24 -2.16
CA VAL A 32 -6.31 10.48 -2.92
C VAL A 32 -4.90 11.04 -2.85
N ALA A 33 -4.19 11.05 -3.97
CA ALA A 33 -2.79 11.38 -4.05
C ALA A 33 -2.60 12.90 -4.20
N TRP A 34 -1.81 13.48 -3.29
CA TRP A 34 -1.44 14.89 -3.31
C TRP A 34 0.05 15.06 -2.96
N PRO A 35 0.97 14.72 -3.88
CA PRO A 35 2.41 14.80 -3.61
C PRO A 35 2.87 16.25 -3.37
N LEU A 36 3.81 16.43 -2.44
CA LEU A 36 4.32 17.75 -2.04
C LEU A 36 5.83 17.91 -2.31
N ALA A 37 6.63 16.87 -2.04
CA ALA A 37 8.10 16.95 -2.14
C ALA A 37 8.77 15.56 -2.28
N ALA A 38 10.08 15.54 -2.49
CA ALA A 38 10.92 14.33 -2.54
C ALA A 38 10.46 13.31 -3.61
N GLU A 39 10.38 12.03 -3.28
CA GLU A 39 9.99 10.94 -4.18
C GLU A 39 8.47 10.77 -4.32
N GLN A 40 7.68 11.58 -3.60
CA GLN A 40 6.23 11.46 -3.53
C GLN A 40 5.53 11.54 -4.88
N GLY A 41 6.07 12.33 -5.82
CA GLY A 41 5.54 12.40 -7.19
C GLY A 41 5.71 11.07 -7.95
N PHE A 42 6.82 10.36 -7.73
CA PHE A 42 7.02 9.02 -8.32
C PHE A 42 6.08 7.99 -7.67
N ASN A 43 5.94 8.04 -6.35
CA ASN A 43 5.00 7.17 -5.63
C ASN A 43 3.56 7.41 -6.11
N ALA A 44 3.14 8.68 -6.23
CA ALA A 44 1.81 9.03 -6.72
C ALA A 44 1.55 8.47 -8.13
N LYS A 45 2.49 8.65 -9.06
CA LYS A 45 2.37 8.08 -10.42
C LYS A 45 2.26 6.55 -10.40
N MET A 46 3.12 5.87 -9.65
CA MET A 46 3.05 4.40 -9.53
C MET A 46 1.70 3.94 -8.97
N LEU A 47 1.16 4.63 -7.95
CA LEU A 47 -0.12 4.29 -7.33
C LEU A 47 -1.32 4.52 -8.27
N VAL A 48 -1.25 5.55 -9.11
CA VAL A 48 -2.31 5.95 -10.03
C VAL A 48 -2.28 5.13 -11.32
N GLU A 49 -1.12 5.04 -11.97
CA GLU A 49 -0.96 4.47 -13.31
C GLU A 49 -0.80 2.94 -13.27
N GLU A 50 0.08 2.44 -12.39
CA GLU A 50 0.46 1.02 -12.35
C GLU A 50 -0.46 0.22 -11.42
N MET A 51 -0.53 0.61 -10.14
CA MET A 51 -1.30 -0.13 -9.14
C MET A 51 -2.81 0.18 -9.22
N ARG A 52 -3.18 1.35 -9.76
CA ARG A 52 -4.57 1.82 -9.91
C ARG A 52 -5.36 1.80 -8.60
N VAL A 53 -4.70 2.15 -7.48
CA VAL A 53 -5.25 2.24 -6.13
C VAL A 53 -5.31 3.69 -5.62
N ALA A 54 -4.97 4.65 -6.46
CA ALA A 54 -5.02 6.06 -6.13
C ALA A 54 -5.66 6.92 -7.24
N VAL A 55 -6.11 8.11 -6.84
CA VAL A 55 -6.54 9.19 -7.73
C VAL A 55 -5.71 10.42 -7.42
N GLU A 56 -4.96 10.92 -8.39
CA GLU A 56 -4.22 12.18 -8.23
C GLU A 56 -5.17 13.37 -8.22
N MET A 57 -4.92 14.31 -7.32
CA MET A 57 -5.60 15.58 -7.22
C MET A 57 -4.75 16.64 -7.92
N GLU A 58 -5.30 17.26 -8.96
CA GLU A 58 -4.57 18.22 -9.81
C GLU A 58 -4.71 19.68 -9.33
N GLY A 59 -5.56 19.92 -8.33
CA GLY A 59 -5.81 21.26 -7.77
C GLY A 59 -6.75 21.26 -6.57
N PHE A 60 -7.03 22.44 -6.02
CA PHE A 60 -7.83 22.61 -4.79
C PHE A 60 -9.25 23.14 -5.03
N GLU A 61 -9.64 23.30 -6.29
CA GLU A 61 -10.98 23.73 -6.64
C GLU A 61 -12.00 22.71 -6.11
N THR A 62 -13.12 23.18 -5.56
CA THR A 62 -14.10 22.29 -4.91
C THR A 62 -14.57 21.16 -5.83
N ALA A 63 -14.71 21.43 -7.14
CA ALA A 63 -15.09 20.44 -8.14
C ALA A 63 -14.01 19.34 -8.34
N GLU A 64 -12.74 19.74 -8.30
CA GLU A 64 -11.58 18.85 -8.39
C GLU A 64 -11.51 17.92 -7.19
N VAL A 65 -11.53 18.50 -5.99
CA VAL A 65 -11.50 17.76 -4.72
C VAL A 65 -12.67 16.78 -4.64
N LYS A 66 -13.88 17.23 -4.99
CA LYS A 66 -15.07 16.37 -5.02
C LYS A 66 -14.88 15.18 -5.96
N ARG A 67 -14.44 15.41 -7.20
CA ARG A 67 -14.21 14.33 -8.17
C ARG A 67 -13.20 13.31 -7.65
N ALA A 68 -12.07 13.78 -7.09
CA ALA A 68 -11.02 12.92 -6.59
C ALA A 68 -11.53 12.03 -5.43
N VAL A 69 -12.24 12.62 -4.47
CA VAL A 69 -12.84 11.89 -3.34
C VAL A 69 -13.90 10.89 -3.80
N GLU A 70 -14.85 11.30 -4.65
CA GLU A 70 -15.91 10.40 -5.15
C GLU A 70 -15.32 9.21 -5.92
N LYS A 71 -14.30 9.44 -6.75
CA LYS A 71 -13.61 8.38 -7.50
C LYS A 71 -12.83 7.44 -6.59
N ALA A 72 -12.11 7.97 -5.59
CA ALA A 72 -11.37 7.16 -4.63
C ALA A 72 -12.29 6.30 -3.75
N MET A 73 -13.47 6.81 -3.39
CA MET A 73 -14.47 6.07 -2.62
C MET A 73 -15.27 5.05 -3.47
N GLY A 74 -15.04 5.00 -4.78
CA GLY A 74 -15.71 4.09 -5.69
C GLY A 74 -15.45 2.60 -5.38
N VAL A 75 -16.45 1.76 -5.65
CA VAL A 75 -16.40 0.30 -5.37
C VAL A 75 -15.20 -0.37 -6.03
N GLU A 76 -14.89 0.00 -7.28
CA GLU A 76 -13.75 -0.56 -8.01
C GLU A 76 -12.41 -0.23 -7.32
N MET A 77 -12.25 1.01 -6.86
CA MET A 77 -11.03 1.48 -6.20
C MET A 77 -10.82 0.75 -4.87
N ARG A 78 -11.88 0.61 -4.06
CA ARG A 78 -11.84 -0.16 -2.81
C ARG A 78 -11.53 -1.62 -3.06
N ARG A 79 -12.08 -2.23 -4.11
CA ARG A 79 -11.79 -3.62 -4.47
C ARG A 79 -10.31 -3.81 -4.82
N LYS A 80 -9.72 -2.90 -5.58
CA LYS A 80 -8.28 -2.94 -5.91
C LYS A 80 -7.41 -2.76 -4.67
N ALA A 81 -7.72 -1.77 -3.84
CA ALA A 81 -6.98 -1.55 -2.59
C ALA A 81 -7.07 -2.77 -1.65
N ALA A 82 -8.25 -3.39 -1.52
CA ALA A 82 -8.44 -4.62 -0.75
C ALA A 82 -7.66 -5.82 -1.32
N ALA A 83 -7.54 -5.94 -2.65
CA ALA A 83 -6.70 -6.97 -3.27
C ALA A 83 -5.22 -6.76 -2.92
N VAL A 84 -4.72 -5.53 -3.01
CA VAL A 84 -3.35 -5.20 -2.60
C VAL A 84 -3.14 -5.46 -1.10
N ALA A 85 -4.13 -5.16 -0.26
CA ALA A 85 -4.08 -5.48 1.16
C ALA A 85 -3.87 -6.98 1.41
N GLU A 86 -4.57 -7.82 0.65
CA GLU A 86 -4.46 -9.27 0.75
C GLU A 86 -3.11 -9.79 0.26
N ASP A 87 -2.60 -9.23 -0.84
CA ASP A 87 -1.26 -9.53 -1.33
C ASP A 87 -0.19 -9.16 -0.28
N LEU A 88 -0.34 -8.00 0.37
CA LEU A 88 0.56 -7.54 1.44
C LEU A 88 0.49 -8.49 2.65
N ARG A 89 -0.71 -8.88 3.10
CA ARG A 89 -0.89 -9.86 4.19
C ARG A 89 -0.25 -11.20 3.87
N THR A 90 -0.44 -11.68 2.64
CA THR A 90 0.14 -12.94 2.18
C THR A 90 1.67 -12.86 2.13
N ALA A 91 2.23 -11.73 1.69
CA ALA A 91 3.67 -11.54 1.60
C ALA A 91 4.36 -11.53 2.99
N VAL A 92 3.69 -11.02 4.02
CA VAL A 92 4.24 -10.94 5.39
C VAL A 92 3.81 -12.09 6.30
N ARG A 93 3.02 -13.05 5.80
CA ARG A 93 2.59 -14.22 6.56
C ARG A 93 3.80 -15.00 7.08
N ASP A 94 3.86 -15.21 8.40
CA ASP A 94 4.85 -16.09 9.00
C ASP A 94 4.33 -17.54 9.08
N ASP A 95 5.23 -18.48 9.34
CA ASP A 95 4.89 -19.89 9.51
C ASP A 95 4.30 -20.13 10.90
N ASP A 96 3.01 -20.39 10.94
CA ASP A 96 2.25 -20.80 12.12
C ASP A 96 2.07 -22.33 12.21
N GLY A 97 2.74 -23.09 11.35
CA GLY A 97 2.70 -24.56 11.32
C GLY A 97 1.70 -25.15 10.33
N GLU A 98 0.94 -24.33 9.59
CA GLU A 98 -0.09 -24.80 8.64
C GLU A 98 0.10 -24.31 7.19
N GLY A 99 1.23 -23.67 6.84
CA GLY A 99 1.47 -23.25 5.45
C GLY A 99 2.85 -22.69 5.12
N GLU A 100 3.07 -22.38 3.84
CA GLU A 100 4.32 -21.77 3.38
C GLU A 100 4.47 -20.32 3.89
N LYS A 101 5.69 -19.93 4.29
CA LYS A 101 6.02 -18.54 4.63
C LYS A 101 5.78 -17.59 3.45
N GLY A 102 5.30 -16.39 3.77
CA GLY A 102 5.15 -15.29 2.84
C GLY A 102 6.49 -14.88 2.20
N SER A 103 6.41 -14.33 0.98
CA SER A 103 7.60 -13.96 0.20
C SER A 103 8.53 -12.99 0.92
N SER A 104 8.00 -11.99 1.64
CA SER A 104 8.81 -11.03 2.40
C SER A 104 9.52 -11.68 3.58
N VAL A 105 8.84 -12.57 4.30
CA VAL A 105 9.44 -13.31 5.43
C VAL A 105 10.54 -14.24 4.93
N ARG A 106 10.32 -14.95 3.81
CA ARG A 106 11.36 -15.77 3.16
C ARG A 106 12.55 -14.93 2.73
N GLY A 107 12.34 -13.81 2.06
CA GLY A 107 13.42 -12.93 1.61
C GLY A 107 14.27 -12.40 2.75
N ILE A 108 13.67 -12.04 3.89
CA ILE A 108 14.41 -11.63 5.09
C ILE A 108 15.18 -12.83 5.67
N ASN A 109 14.59 -14.02 5.76
CA ASN A 109 15.28 -15.20 6.27
C ASN A 109 16.49 -15.59 5.39
N GLU A 110 16.33 -15.57 4.07
CA GLU A 110 17.42 -15.81 3.11
C GLU A 110 18.56 -14.81 3.28
N PHE A 111 18.22 -13.52 3.45
CA PHE A 111 19.20 -12.49 3.74
C PHE A 111 19.93 -12.75 5.07
N LEU A 112 19.20 -13.12 6.12
CA LEU A 112 19.80 -13.45 7.42
C LEU A 112 20.70 -14.68 7.33
N ASP A 113 20.31 -15.72 6.62
CA ASP A 113 21.12 -16.93 6.46
C ASP A 113 22.41 -16.65 5.66
N MET A 114 22.36 -15.72 4.70
CA MET A 114 23.53 -15.19 4.01
C MET A 114 24.46 -14.44 4.97
N VAL A 115 23.94 -13.45 5.71
CA VAL A 115 24.73 -12.61 6.63
C VAL A 115 25.33 -13.42 7.77
N LEU A 116 24.59 -14.41 8.28
CA LEU A 116 25.02 -15.28 9.38
C LEU A 116 25.90 -16.46 8.91
N GLY A 117 26.18 -16.58 7.61
CA GLY A 117 27.06 -17.60 7.07
C GLY A 117 26.52 -19.03 7.16
N LYS A 118 25.22 -19.20 7.40
CA LYS A 118 24.57 -20.53 7.45
C LYS A 118 24.57 -21.22 6.08
N ASN A 119 24.75 -20.44 5.01
CA ASN A 119 24.85 -20.92 3.63
C ASN A 119 26.30 -21.10 3.13
N ASN A 120 27.32 -20.88 3.99
CA ASN A 120 28.74 -20.90 3.60
C ASN A 120 29.46 -22.24 3.83
N CYS A 121 28.71 -23.35 3.92
CA CYS A 121 29.26 -24.70 3.90
C CYS A 121 28.89 -25.43 2.60
N ARG A 122 29.56 -25.07 1.50
CA ARG A 122 29.94 -25.98 0.40
C ARG A 122 31.25 -25.52 -0.22
#